data_AF-S1RQZ6-F1
#
_entry.id   AF-S1RQZ6-F1
#
_cell.length_a   1.000
_cell.length_b   1.000
_cell.length_c   1.000
_cell.angle_alpha   90.00
_cell.angle_beta   90.00
_cell.angle_gamma   90.00
#
_symmetry.space_group_name_H-M   'P 1'
#
loop_
_entity.id
_entity.type
_entity.pdbx_description
1 polymer ?
#
loop_
_entity_poly.entity_id
_entity_poly.type
_entity_poly.pdbx_seq_one_letter_code
_entity_poly.pdbx_strand_id
1 'polypeptide(L)'
;MEAKDGAMGFDFGGVYTEVVANQCLAYTLGDGREVTVTFSQIAPGLVHVVETFEAESQNPVELQKQGWQAILNHFKEYVEENV
;
A
#
# COMPACT_ATOMS: atom_id res chain seq x y z
N MET A 1 -8.34 2.94 -8.11
CA MET A 1 -7.50 4.15 -8.12
C MET A 1 -7.65 4.83 -9.46
N GLU A 2 -7.81 6.15 -9.48
CA GLU A 2 -8.07 6.91 -10.71
C GLU A 2 -7.34 8.25 -10.67
N ALA A 3 -6.86 8.69 -11.82
CA ALA A 3 -6.29 10.02 -11.98
C ALA A 3 -7.36 11.09 -11.73
N LYS A 4 -6.96 12.25 -11.19
CA LYS A 4 -7.90 13.34 -10.85
C LYS A 4 -8.68 13.88 -12.05
N ASP A 5 -8.15 13.69 -13.26
CA ASP A 5 -8.79 14.07 -14.53
C ASP A 5 -9.64 12.96 -15.14
N GLY A 6 -9.74 11.79 -14.48
CA GLY A 6 -10.49 10.63 -14.97
C GLY A 6 -9.90 9.96 -16.21
N ALA A 7 -8.69 10.36 -16.64
CA ALA A 7 -8.12 9.86 -17.88
C ALA A 7 -7.62 8.41 -17.78
N MET A 8 -7.27 7.98 -16.56
CA MET A 8 -6.80 6.62 -16.27
C MET A 8 -7.30 6.15 -14.92
N GLY A 9 -7.91 4.97 -14.90
CA GLY A 9 -8.36 4.30 -13.69
C GLY A 9 -8.04 2.81 -13.75
N PHE A 10 -7.79 2.23 -12.58
CA PHE A 10 -7.67 0.79 -12.41
C PHE A 10 -8.31 0.36 -11.10
N ASP A 11 -8.93 -0.82 -11.12
CA ASP A 11 -9.42 -1.47 -9.92
C ASP A 11 -8.28 -2.21 -9.24
N PHE A 12 -8.19 -2.04 -7.92
CA PHE A 12 -7.23 -2.75 -7.09
C PHE A 12 -8.00 -3.74 -6.22
N GLY A 13 -7.74 -5.03 -6.43
CA GLY A 13 -8.46 -6.10 -5.76
C GLY A 13 -7.53 -7.27 -5.41
N GLY A 14 -7.91 -8.01 -4.37
CA GLY A 14 -7.16 -9.13 -3.85
C GLY A 14 -7.89 -9.83 -2.71
N VAL A 15 -7.26 -10.85 -2.14
CA VAL A 15 -7.78 -11.62 -1.00
C VAL A 15 -6.81 -11.50 0.16
N TYR A 16 -7.30 -11.10 1.33
CA TYR A 16 -6.50 -11.13 2.56
C TYR A 16 -6.12 -12.57 2.91
N THR A 17 -4.82 -12.80 3.06
CA THR A 17 -4.24 -14.08 3.49
C THR A 17 -3.93 -14.06 4.98
N GLU A 18 -3.60 -12.89 5.54
CA GLU A 18 -3.39 -12.69 6.97
C GLU A 18 -3.92 -11.32 7.41
N VAL A 19 -4.58 -11.29 8.57
CA VAL A 19 -5.04 -10.05 9.22
C VAL A 19 -4.71 -10.13 10.70
N VAL A 20 -3.68 -9.41 11.13
CA VAL A 20 -3.34 -9.21 12.54
C VAL A 20 -3.60 -7.74 12.88
N ALA A 21 -4.66 -7.51 13.65
CA ALA A 21 -5.09 -6.16 14.02
C ALA A 21 -3.92 -5.32 14.55
N ASN A 22 -3.79 -4.10 14.01
CA ASN A 22 -2.77 -3.10 14.33
C ASN A 22 -1.30 -3.53 14.12
N GLN A 23 -1.05 -4.64 13.40
CA GLN A 23 0.31 -5.18 13.23
C GLN A 23 0.62 -5.59 11.80
N CYS A 24 -0.23 -6.39 11.16
CA CYS A 24 0.07 -6.99 9.87
C CYS A 24 -1.20 -7.14 9.02
N LEU A 25 -1.08 -6.81 7.74
CA LEU A 25 -2.03 -7.18 6.69
C LEU A 25 -1.24 -7.84 5.56
N ALA A 26 -1.56 -9.08 5.23
CA ALA A 26 -1.03 -9.74 4.03
C ALA A 26 -2.18 -10.09 3.09
N TYR A 27 -1.94 -9.94 1.79
CA TYR A 27 -2.93 -10.25 0.76
C TYR A 27 -2.28 -10.65 -0.55
N THR A 28 -3.04 -11.42 -1.34
CA THR A 28 -2.67 -11.83 -2.69
C THR A 28 -3.53 -11.07 -3.69
N LEU A 29 -2.89 -10.48 -4.70
CA LEU A 29 -3.55 -9.77 -5.79
C LEU A 29 -4.20 -10.74 -6.79
N GLY A 30 -5.09 -10.22 -7.63
CA GLY A 30 -5.76 -11.04 -8.67
C GLY A 30 -4.82 -11.71 -9.67
N ASP A 31 -3.57 -11.25 -9.79
CA ASP A 31 -2.51 -11.83 -10.63
C ASP A 31 -1.54 -12.74 -9.86
N GLY A 32 -1.82 -13.03 -8.58
CA GLY A 32 -1.04 -13.93 -7.75
C GLY A 32 0.11 -13.28 -6.98
N ARG A 33 0.40 -12.00 -7.22
CA ARG A 33 1.47 -11.29 -6.49
C ARG A 33 1.11 -11.09 -5.03
N GLU A 34 2.10 -11.19 -4.16
CA GLU A 34 1.94 -11.02 -2.73
C GLU A 34 2.27 -9.60 -2.28
N VAL A 35 1.50 -9.10 -1.31
CA VAL A 35 1.75 -7.83 -0.63
C VAL A 35 1.59 -8.01 0.87
N THR A 36 2.52 -7.44 1.63
CA THR A 36 2.50 -7.40 3.09
C THR A 36 2.68 -5.97 3.58
N VAL A 37 1.78 -5.52 4.44
CA VAL A 37 1.85 -4.23 5.14
C VAL A 37 2.02 -4.49 6.63
N THR A 38 3.07 -3.90 7.21
CA THR A 38 3.35 -4.00 8.65
C THR A 38 3.27 -2.64 9.31
N PHE A 39 2.77 -2.63 10.55
CA PHE A 39 2.61 -1.45 11.39
C PHE A 39 3.41 -1.65 12.67
N SER A 40 4.31 -0.71 12.97
CA SER A 40 5.15 -0.77 14.16
C SER A 40 5.17 0.57 14.88
N GLN A 41 4.75 0.60 16.15
CA GLN A 41 4.85 1.81 16.95
C GLN A 41 6.31 2.06 17.32
N ILE A 42 6.84 3.21 16.93
CA ILE A 42 8.24 3.59 17.19
C ILE A 42 8.36 4.68 18.27
N ALA A 43 7.29 5.44 18.52
CA ALA A 43 7.16 6.39 19.63
C ALA A 43 5.67 6.64 19.95
N PRO A 44 5.33 7.33 21.06
CA PRO A 44 3.94 7.73 21.32
C PRO A 44 3.36 8.53 20.15
N GLY A 45 2.25 8.04 19.58
CA GLY A 45 1.61 8.66 18.41
C GLY A 45 2.35 8.51 17.08
N LEU A 46 3.49 7.81 17.03
CA LEU A 46 4.27 7.63 15.81
C LEU A 46 4.36 6.16 15.41
N VAL A 47 3.79 5.84 14.24
CA VAL A 47 3.75 4.49 13.67
C VAL A 47 4.58 4.47 12.39
N HIS A 48 5.47 3.50 12.28
CA HIS A 48 6.19 3.20 11.05
C HIS A 48 5.42 2.12 10.28
N VAL A 49 5.04 2.46 9.04
CA VAL A 49 4.33 1.59 8.10
C VAL A 49 5.31 1.14 7.03
N VAL A 50 5.43 -0.17 6.83
CA VAL A 50 6.28 -0.75 5.78
C VAL A 50 5.42 -1.65 4.89
N GLU A 51 5.40 -1.34 3.60
CA GLU A 51 4.74 -2.13 2.56
C GLU A 51 5.79 -2.84 1.72
N THR A 52 5.66 -4.16 1.62
CA THR A 52 6.51 -5.04 0.81
C THR A 52 5.62 -5.71 -0.23
N PHE A 53 6.01 -5.64 -1.50
CA PHE A 53 5.23 -6.19 -2.61
C PHE A 53 6.12 -6.90 -3.61
N GLU A 54 5.55 -7.89 -4.30
CA GLU A 54 6.16 -8.46 -5.48
C GLU A 54 5.97 -7.53 -6.69
N ALA A 55 7.08 -7.17 -7.34
CA ALA A 55 7.04 -6.36 -8.55
C ALA A 55 6.51 -7.18 -9.73
N GLU A 56 5.70 -6.55 -10.57
CA GLU A 56 5.30 -7.14 -11.86
C GLU A 56 6.40 -6.97 -12.92
N SER A 57 6.29 -7.66 -14.05
CA SER A 57 7.34 -7.77 -15.08
C SER A 57 7.21 -6.81 -16.28
N GLN A 58 6.11 -6.09 -16.40
CA GLN A 58 5.75 -5.14 -17.45
C GLN A 58 6.36 -3.75 -17.22
N ASN A 59 6.39 -3.23 -15.99
CA ASN A 59 6.96 -1.91 -15.70
C ASN A 59 8.26 -1.97 -14.88
N PRO A 60 9.14 -0.95 -14.99
CA PRO A 60 10.33 -0.86 -14.17
C PRO A 60 10.01 -0.86 -12.67
N VAL A 61 10.79 -1.61 -11.88
CA VAL A 61 10.62 -1.72 -10.42
C VAL A 61 10.58 -0.35 -9.74
N GLU A 62 11.43 0.59 -10.16
CA GLU A 62 11.45 1.93 -9.57
C GLU A 62 10.16 2.72 -9.84
N LEU A 63 9.53 2.53 -11.01
CA LEU A 63 8.24 3.16 -11.31
C LEU A 63 7.15 2.60 -10.40
N GLN A 64 7.14 1.28 -10.21
CA GLN A 64 6.19 0.60 -9.32
C GLN A 64 6.37 1.10 -7.88
N LYS A 65 7.62 1.10 -7.37
CA LYS A 65 7.95 1.58 -6.02
C LYS A 65 7.50 3.03 -5.80
N GLN A 66 7.71 3.91 -6.77
CA GLN A 66 7.25 5.30 -6.68
C GLN A 66 5.72 5.39 -6.60
N GLY A 67 4.99 4.58 -7.38
CA GLY A 67 3.54 4.50 -7.30
C GLY A 67 3.04 4.10 -5.91
N TRP A 68 3.58 3.02 -5.36
CA TRP A 68 3.26 2.57 -3.99
C TRP A 68 3.62 3.60 -2.93
N GLN A 69 4.79 4.22 -3.05
CA GLN A 69 5.21 5.27 -2.13
C GLN A 69 4.27 6.48 -2.17
N ALA A 70 3.75 6.85 -3.34
CA ALA A 70 2.77 7.94 -3.46
C ALA A 70 1.46 7.61 -2.74
N ILE A 71 1.00 6.36 -2.79
CA ILE A 71 -0.18 5.88 -2.05
C ILE A 71 0.07 5.99 -0.54
N LEU A 72 1.22 5.49 -0.05
CA LEU A 72 1.58 5.59 1.37
C LEU A 72 1.72 7.03 1.85
N ASN A 73 2.25 7.92 1.01
CA ASN A 73 2.36 9.35 1.35
C ASN A 73 0.98 9.98 1.50
N HIS A 74 0.04 9.71 0.59
CA HIS A 74 -1.34 10.20 0.72
C HIS A 74 -2.07 9.59 1.92
N PHE A 75 -1.84 8.30 2.22
CA PHE A 75 -2.37 7.68 3.44
C PHE A 75 -1.84 8.38 4.70
N LYS A 76 -0.52 8.65 4.74
CA LYS A 76 0.11 9.39 5.83
C LYS A 76 -0.50 10.77 6.01
N GLU A 77 -0.60 11.56 4.93
CA GLU A 77 -1.23 12.89 4.94
C GLU A 77 -2.66 12.82 5.50
N TYR A 78 -3.47 11.89 4.97
CA TYR A 78 -4.85 11.71 5.41
C TYR A 78 -4.97 11.40 6.91
N VAL A 79 -4.17 10.47 7.41
CA VAL A 79 -4.23 10.08 8.83
C VAL A 79 -3.75 11.21 9.75
N GLU A 80 -2.72 11.96 9.35
CA GLU A 80 -2.21 13.09 10.13
C GLU A 80 -3.16 14.29 10.15
N GLU A 81 -3.97 14.49 9.10
CA GLU A 81 -4.99 15.55 9.05
C GLU A 81 -6.28 15.20 9.81
N ASN A 82 -6.52 13.93 10.13
CA ASN A 82 -7.77 13.44 10.74
C ASN A 82 -7.59 12.89 12.16
N VAL A 83 -6.69 13.51 12.95
CA VAL A 83 -6.43 13.18 14.37
C VAL A 83 -7.32 13.98 15.33
#